data_AF-A0A838HBH7-F1
#
_entry.id   AF-A0A838HBH7-F1
#
_cell.length_a   1.000
_cell.length_b   1.000
_cell.length_c   1.000
_cell.angle_alpha   90.00
_cell.angle_beta   90.00
_cell.angle_gamma   90.00
#
_symmetry.space_group_name_H-M   'P 1'
#
loop_
_entity.id
_entity.type
_entity.pdbx_description
1 polymer ?
#
loop_
_entity_poly.entity_id
_entity_poly.type
_entity_poly.pdbx_seq_one_letter_code
_entity_poly.pdbx_strand_id
1 'polypeptide(L)'
;PRLIPAVAAKDPMPPWTNPAAVSWAGMRGVVTLAAAFILPPETEHREVLILIALVVVGATLLIQGSTLPWVLRHLGLAGPDPAEDALQAASVQQRAASAGLARLDELIADTDSDAVVDRLRRRSDERSEAMWERLGGGDETPSQGYARLRIEMIAAERKELIRLRDSGHIHDDVMRKVIAAIDIEETVLDLGQTWSGKATESEFISAEAHSGCEHMQELSQTPSPRTPQGCEECLEEGLRWVHLRLCMTCGHVGCCDSSVGKHASSHFHQTQDPVIRSFEPGETWEWCYLDEVLG
;
A
#
# COMPACT_ATOMS: atom_id res chain seq x y z
N PRO A 1 -11.43 32.59 6.69
CA PRO A 1 -10.20 32.48 7.52
C PRO A 1 -8.85 32.56 6.75
N ARG A 2 -8.71 33.44 5.74
CA ARG A 2 -7.45 33.60 4.96
C ARG A 2 -7.11 35.08 4.65
N LEU A 3 -7.31 35.97 5.63
CA LEU A 3 -6.99 37.42 5.49
C LEU A 3 -5.58 37.79 5.99
N ILE A 4 -4.78 36.81 6.41
CA ILE A 4 -3.43 37.04 6.97
C ILE A 4 -2.38 36.82 5.87
N PRO A 5 -1.57 37.84 5.50
CA PRO A 5 -0.62 37.77 4.38
C PRO A 5 0.41 36.65 4.50
N ALA A 6 0.85 36.34 5.73
CA ALA A 6 1.83 35.29 6.00
C ALA A 6 1.28 33.87 5.73
N VAL A 7 -0.04 33.69 5.78
CA VAL A 7 -0.70 32.42 5.45
C VAL A 7 -0.93 32.34 3.93
N ALA A 8 -1.32 33.45 3.30
CA ALA A 8 -1.51 33.52 1.85
C ALA A 8 -0.23 33.27 1.04
N ALA A 9 0.93 33.67 1.57
CA ALA A 9 2.23 33.39 0.93
C ALA A 9 2.63 31.90 0.96
N LYS A 10 2.10 31.13 1.91
CA LYS A 10 2.36 29.69 2.08
C LYS A 10 1.27 28.80 1.47
N ASP A 11 0.18 29.38 0.97
CA ASP A 11 -1.01 28.66 0.50
C ASP A 11 -1.62 29.41 -0.70
N PRO A 12 -1.02 29.29 -1.90
CA PRO A 12 -1.48 30.00 -3.10
C PRO A 12 -2.89 29.56 -3.52
N MET A 13 -3.62 30.45 -4.21
CA MET A 13 -4.99 30.15 -4.64
C MET A 13 -5.01 28.92 -5.55
N PRO A 14 -5.90 27.94 -5.28
CA PRO A 14 -6.05 26.80 -6.17
C PRO A 14 -6.49 27.29 -7.56
N PRO A 15 -6.05 26.61 -8.63
CA PRO A 15 -6.42 26.97 -9.98
C PRO A 15 -7.94 26.97 -10.17
N TRP A 16 -8.44 27.86 -11.02
CA TRP A 16 -9.88 28.05 -11.33
C TRP A 16 -10.60 26.78 -11.81
N THR A 17 -9.82 25.77 -12.18
CA THR A 17 -10.25 24.43 -12.55
C THR A 17 -10.96 23.70 -11.39
N ASN A 18 -10.52 23.88 -10.14
CA ASN A 18 -11.14 23.27 -8.96
C ASN A 18 -12.60 23.72 -8.73
N PRO A 19 -12.92 25.04 -8.68
CA PRO A 19 -14.30 25.48 -8.57
C PRO A 19 -15.16 25.15 -9.81
N ALA A 20 -14.56 25.06 -11.00
CA ALA A 20 -15.28 24.61 -12.21
C ALA A 20 -15.69 23.13 -12.12
N ALA A 21 -14.81 22.25 -11.62
CA ALA A 21 -15.10 20.83 -11.38
C ALA A 21 -16.21 20.63 -10.32
N VAL A 22 -16.14 21.37 -9.20
CA VAL A 22 -17.18 21.36 -8.16
C VAL A 22 -18.54 21.82 -8.71
N SER A 23 -18.55 22.84 -9.56
CA SER A 23 -19.78 23.33 -10.20
C SER A 23 -20.37 22.33 -11.20
N TRP A 24 -19.53 21.52 -11.86
CA TRP A 24 -19.97 20.48 -12.80
C TRP A 24 -20.63 19.29 -12.09
N ALA A 25 -20.21 18.99 -10.86
CA ALA A 25 -20.69 17.86 -10.07
C ALA A 25 -21.93 18.15 -9.18
N GLY A 26 -22.22 19.41 -8.85
CA GLY A 26 -22.93 19.72 -7.59
C GLY A 26 -24.46 19.85 -7.54
N MET A 27 -25.22 20.08 -8.62
CA MET A 27 -26.67 20.45 -8.46
C MET A 27 -27.61 19.98 -9.58
N ARG A 28 -27.38 18.80 -10.17
CA ARG A 28 -28.23 18.35 -11.28
C ARG A 28 -29.33 17.40 -10.84
N GLY A 29 -30.56 17.72 -11.25
CA GLY A 29 -31.74 16.87 -11.08
C GLY A 29 -32.61 17.12 -9.85
N VAL A 30 -32.04 17.66 -8.76
CA VAL A 30 -32.79 17.91 -7.51
C VAL A 30 -33.95 18.89 -7.71
N VAL A 31 -33.72 19.98 -8.46
CA VAL A 31 -34.74 21.00 -8.72
C VAL A 31 -35.87 20.45 -9.61
N THR A 32 -35.51 19.66 -10.64
CA THR A 32 -36.47 19.07 -11.57
C THR A 32 -37.36 18.03 -10.88
N LEU A 33 -36.78 17.18 -10.04
CA LEU A 33 -37.52 16.22 -9.20
C LEU A 33 -38.42 16.93 -8.19
N ALA A 34 -37.89 17.96 -7.50
CA ALA A 34 -38.67 18.75 -6.55
C ALA A 34 -39.88 19.41 -7.23
N ALA A 35 -39.69 20.00 -8.40
CA ALA A 35 -40.78 20.60 -9.18
C ALA A 35 -41.84 19.57 -9.61
N ALA A 36 -41.42 18.37 -10.02
CA ALA A 36 -42.34 17.30 -10.39
C ALA A 36 -43.15 16.78 -9.19
N PHE A 37 -42.57 16.73 -7.99
CA PHE A 37 -43.26 16.28 -6.78
C PHE A 37 -44.26 17.30 -6.21
N ILE A 38 -44.07 18.59 -6.50
CA ILE A 38 -44.98 19.67 -6.08
C ILE A 38 -46.32 19.64 -6.85
N LEU A 39 -46.43 18.90 -7.96
CA LEU A 39 -47.67 18.82 -8.76
C LEU A 39 -48.87 18.31 -7.93
N PRO A 40 -50.02 19.02 -7.95
CA PRO A 40 -51.24 18.60 -7.27
C PRO A 40 -51.71 17.20 -7.71
N PRO A 41 -52.33 16.42 -6.81
CA PRO A 41 -52.78 15.06 -7.13
C PRO A 41 -53.79 14.99 -8.27
N GLU A 42 -54.57 16.06 -8.49
CA GLU A 42 -55.59 16.12 -9.56
C GLU A 42 -55.03 16.48 -10.94
N THR A 43 -53.71 16.57 -11.06
CA THR A 43 -53.07 16.85 -12.35
C THR A 43 -53.21 15.63 -13.26
N GLU A 44 -53.81 15.82 -14.42
CA GLU A 44 -53.91 14.78 -15.44
C GLU A 44 -52.50 14.26 -15.80
N HIS A 45 -52.33 12.94 -15.82
CA HIS A 45 -51.05 12.27 -16.12
C HIS A 45 -49.87 12.60 -15.18
N ARG A 46 -50.13 13.01 -13.92
CA ARG A 46 -49.09 13.28 -12.90
C ARG A 46 -48.01 12.20 -12.80
N GLU A 47 -48.42 10.93 -12.78
CA GLU A 47 -47.48 9.79 -12.69
C GLU A 47 -46.54 9.71 -13.90
N VAL A 48 -47.05 10.03 -15.09
CA VAL A 48 -46.25 10.07 -16.33
C VAL A 48 -45.25 11.23 -16.29
N LEU A 49 -45.66 12.39 -15.78
CA LEU A 49 -44.75 13.54 -15.61
C LEU A 49 -43.62 13.25 -14.62
N ILE A 50 -43.92 12.57 -13.51
CA ILE A 50 -42.92 12.15 -12.53
C ILE A 50 -41.97 11.10 -13.14
N LEU A 51 -42.49 10.13 -13.90
CA LEU A 51 -41.67 9.14 -14.61
C LEU A 51 -40.73 9.82 -15.60
N ILE A 52 -41.22 10.78 -16.40
CA ILE A 52 -40.40 11.55 -17.34
C ILE A 52 -39.32 12.32 -16.59
N ALA A 53 -39.66 13.00 -15.50
CA ALA A 53 -38.69 13.73 -14.68
C ALA A 53 -37.59 12.79 -14.14
N LEU A 54 -37.97 11.62 -13.64
CA LEU A 54 -37.02 10.61 -13.14
C LEU A 54 -36.10 10.09 -14.25
N VAL A 55 -36.66 9.73 -15.41
CA VAL A 55 -35.90 9.22 -16.56
C VAL A 55 -34.95 10.29 -17.09
N VAL A 56 -35.40 11.54 -17.21
CA VAL A 56 -34.56 12.65 -17.68
C VAL A 56 -33.43 12.93 -16.69
N VAL A 57 -33.72 12.96 -15.38
CA VAL A 57 -32.69 13.15 -14.36
C VAL A 57 -31.69 11.98 -14.39
N GLY A 58 -32.16 10.73 -14.37
CA GLY A 58 -31.30 9.55 -14.42
C GLY A 58 -30.43 9.50 -15.68
N ALA A 59 -31.00 9.77 -16.85
CA ALA A 59 -30.25 9.83 -18.11
C ALA A 59 -29.21 10.96 -18.10
N THR A 60 -29.55 12.14 -17.59
CA THR A 60 -28.58 13.25 -17.48
C THR A 60 -27.46 12.94 -16.50
N LEU A 61 -27.75 12.27 -15.38
CA LEU A 61 -26.74 11.84 -14.41
C LEU A 61 -25.81 10.76 -14.99
N LEU A 62 -26.34 9.78 -15.73
CA LEU A 62 -25.52 8.73 -16.37
C LEU A 62 -24.60 9.31 -17.45
N ILE A 63 -25.12 10.17 -18.32
CA ILE A 63 -24.35 10.79 -19.40
C ILE A 63 -23.31 11.78 -18.83
N GLN A 64 -23.66 12.52 -17.78
CA GLN A 64 -22.75 13.53 -17.22
C GLN A 64 -21.76 12.94 -16.21
N GLY A 65 -22.16 11.92 -15.47
CA GLY A 65 -21.29 11.16 -14.56
C GLY A 65 -20.17 10.45 -15.30
N SER A 66 -20.47 9.87 -16.47
CA SER A 66 -19.46 9.23 -17.33
C SER A 66 -18.55 10.24 -18.06
N THR A 67 -18.98 11.49 -18.25
CA THR A 67 -18.16 12.53 -18.88
C THR A 67 -17.27 13.28 -17.89
N LEU A 68 -17.53 13.20 -16.58
CA LEU A 68 -16.69 13.83 -15.55
C LEU A 68 -15.25 13.30 -15.54
N PRO A 69 -14.97 11.98 -15.54
CA PRO A 69 -13.60 11.46 -15.62
C PRO A 69 -12.84 11.95 -16.85
N TRP A 70 -13.54 12.09 -17.98
CA TRP A 70 -12.97 12.60 -19.22
C TRP A 70 -12.66 14.10 -19.15
N VAL A 71 -13.59 14.91 -18.61
CA VAL A 71 -13.42 16.35 -18.40
C VAL A 71 -12.29 16.65 -17.41
N LEU A 72 -12.19 15.89 -16.32
CA LEU A 72 -11.12 16.04 -15.32
C LEU A 72 -9.74 15.75 -15.93
N ARG A 73 -9.63 14.68 -16.74
CA ARG A 73 -8.41 14.39 -17.51
C ARG A 73 -8.06 15.51 -18.51
N HIS A 74 -9.05 16.07 -19.21
CA HIS A 74 -8.83 17.15 -20.18
C HIS A 74 -8.47 18.49 -19.53
N LEU A 75 -8.93 18.76 -18.32
CA LEU A 75 -8.59 19.95 -17.54
C LEU A 75 -7.22 19.86 -16.86
N GLY A 76 -6.52 18.72 -17.00
CA GLY A 76 -5.22 18.49 -16.35
C GLY A 76 -5.31 18.42 -14.82
N LEU A 77 -6.51 18.21 -14.28
CA LEU A 77 -6.75 17.98 -12.86
C LEU A 77 -6.49 16.50 -12.55
N ALA A 78 -5.23 16.09 -12.64
CA ALA A 78 -4.79 14.86 -12.01
C ALA A 78 -4.80 15.08 -10.49
N GLY A 79 -5.37 14.16 -9.71
CA GLY A 79 -5.18 14.16 -8.25
C GLY A 79 -3.69 14.03 -7.92
N PRO A 80 -3.25 14.46 -6.72
CA PRO A 80 -1.87 14.26 -6.27
C PRO A 80 -1.45 12.82 -6.50
N ASP A 81 -0.28 12.60 -7.10
CA ASP A 81 0.22 11.26 -7.38
C ASP A 81 0.51 10.57 -6.03
N PRO A 82 -0.24 9.51 -5.66
CA PRO A 82 -0.03 8.82 -4.39
C PRO A 82 1.37 8.21 -4.28
N ALA A 83 2.05 7.93 -5.39
CA ALA A 83 3.43 7.49 -5.38
C ALA A 83 4.39 8.63 -5.00
N GLU A 84 4.16 9.84 -5.52
CA GLU A 84 5.00 11.01 -5.24
C GLU A 84 4.85 11.48 -3.78
N ASP A 85 3.62 11.52 -3.26
CA ASP A 85 3.35 11.87 -1.86
C ASP A 85 3.98 10.86 -0.89
N ALA A 86 3.97 9.58 -1.25
CA ALA A 86 4.50 8.52 -0.41
C ALA A 86 6.04 8.50 -0.45
N LEU A 87 6.67 8.74 -1.61
CA LEU A 87 8.12 8.97 -1.74
C LEU A 87 8.60 10.16 -0.90
N GLN A 88 7.86 11.27 -0.92
CA GLN A 88 8.16 12.43 -0.08
C GLN A 88 8.09 12.06 1.41
N ALA A 89 7.07 11.31 1.83
CA ALA A 89 6.92 10.87 3.21
C ALA A 89 8.10 10.00 3.69
N ALA A 90 8.57 9.03 2.89
CA ALA A 90 9.74 8.21 3.27
C ALA A 90 11.05 9.01 3.27
N SER A 91 11.23 9.95 2.34
CA SER A 91 12.41 10.81 2.32
C SER A 91 12.53 11.65 3.61
N VAL A 92 11.40 12.11 4.15
CA VAL A 92 11.33 12.86 5.41
C VAL A 92 11.64 11.95 6.61
N GLN A 93 11.09 10.73 6.63
CA GLN A 93 11.35 9.76 7.70
C GLN A 93 12.82 9.32 7.74
N GLN A 94 13.43 9.07 6.58
CA GLN A 94 14.86 8.72 6.49
C GLN A 94 15.76 9.87 6.99
N ARG A 95 15.44 11.12 6.63
CA ARG A 95 16.16 12.29 7.16
C ARG A 95 16.00 12.40 8.68
N ALA A 96 14.81 12.16 9.21
CA ALA A 96 14.58 12.17 10.65
C ALA A 96 15.35 11.06 11.38
N ALA A 97 15.37 9.84 10.84
CA ALA A 97 16.14 8.71 11.36
C ALA A 97 17.64 9.01 11.38
N SER A 98 18.19 9.52 10.27
CA SER A 98 19.61 9.89 10.16
C SER A 98 20.03 10.98 11.17
N ALA A 99 19.16 11.97 11.40
CA ALA A 99 19.41 13.00 12.42
C ALA A 99 19.41 12.43 13.84
N GLY A 100 18.54 11.44 14.11
CA GLY A 100 18.52 10.71 15.37
C GLY A 100 19.79 9.89 15.61
N LEU A 101 20.28 9.20 14.58
CA LEU A 101 21.53 8.44 14.62
C LEU A 101 22.75 9.32 14.82
N ALA A 102 22.84 10.44 14.09
CA ALA A 102 23.92 11.41 14.29
C ALA A 102 23.95 11.95 15.72
N ARG A 103 22.77 12.22 16.31
CA ARG A 103 22.69 12.66 17.71
C ARG A 103 23.04 11.55 18.70
N LEU A 104 22.70 10.29 18.39
CA LEU A 104 23.13 9.14 19.17
C LEU A 104 24.66 9.05 19.19
N ASP A 105 25.32 9.20 18.04
CA ASP A 105 26.78 9.14 17.94
C ASP A 105 27.49 10.22 18.78
N GLU A 106 26.88 11.41 18.91
CA GLU A 106 27.39 12.47 19.79
C GLU A 106 27.19 12.19 21.29
N LEU A 107 26.24 11.32 21.65
CA LEU A 107 25.87 11.03 23.03
C LEU A 107 26.56 9.79 23.61
N ILE A 108 27.12 8.92 22.76
CA ILE A 108 27.83 7.71 23.19
C ILE A 108 29.04 8.11 24.03
N ALA A 109 29.09 7.61 25.27
CA ALA A 109 30.25 7.66 26.14
C ALA A 109 30.88 6.27 26.27
N ASP A 110 32.17 6.19 26.62
CA ASP A 110 32.90 4.92 26.85
C ASP A 110 32.29 4.02 27.94
N THR A 111 31.32 4.53 28.71
CA THR A 111 30.64 3.79 29.78
C THR A 111 29.32 3.15 29.33
N ASP A 112 28.85 3.50 28.13
CA ASP A 112 27.60 2.98 27.58
C ASP A 112 27.77 1.56 27.04
N SER A 113 26.71 0.77 27.12
CA SER A 113 26.73 -0.61 26.63
C SER A 113 26.58 -0.64 25.11
N ASP A 114 27.53 -1.26 24.43
CA ASP A 114 27.48 -1.51 22.98
C ASP A 114 26.16 -2.18 22.55
N ALA A 115 25.63 -3.10 23.36
CA ALA A 115 24.36 -3.79 23.08
C ALA A 115 23.14 -2.84 23.10
N VAL A 116 23.23 -1.72 23.82
CA VAL A 116 22.18 -0.69 23.85
C VAL A 116 22.30 0.22 22.64
N VAL A 117 23.52 0.62 22.28
CA VAL A 117 23.81 1.42 21.08
C VAL A 117 23.36 0.68 19.82
N ASP A 118 23.74 -0.59 19.67
CA ASP A 118 23.35 -1.44 18.53
C ASP A 118 21.84 -1.62 18.45
N ARG A 119 21.15 -1.75 19.59
CA ARG A 119 19.69 -1.84 19.62
C ARG A 119 19.03 -0.55 19.15
N LEU A 120 19.58 0.60 19.50
CA LEU A 120 19.06 1.91 19.07
C LEU A 120 19.30 2.14 17.58
N ARG A 121 20.48 1.76 17.07
CA ARG A 121 20.80 1.81 15.64
C ARG A 121 19.85 0.94 14.82
N ARG A 122 19.76 -0.34 15.18
CA ARG A 122 18.86 -1.30 14.52
C ARG A 122 17.40 -0.84 14.51
N ARG A 123 16.91 -0.27 15.61
CA ARG A 123 15.53 0.25 15.67
C ARG A 123 15.30 1.46 14.75
N SER A 124 16.31 2.31 14.58
CA SER A 124 16.23 3.46 13.69
C SER A 124 16.21 3.02 12.23
N ASP A 125 17.04 2.04 11.88
CA ASP A 125 17.13 1.46 10.53
C ASP A 125 15.85 0.71 10.17
N GLU A 126 15.36 -0.18 11.05
CA GLU A 126 14.10 -0.93 10.88
C GLU A 126 12.90 0.00 10.61
N ARG A 127 12.84 1.16 11.28
CA ARG A 127 11.74 2.12 11.10
C ARG A 127 11.82 2.84 9.75
N SER A 128 13.02 3.10 9.26
CA SER A 128 13.19 3.73 7.95
C SER A 128 12.89 2.75 6.82
N GLU A 129 13.43 1.53 6.92
CA GLU A 129 13.26 0.47 5.92
C GLU A 129 11.79 0.05 5.75
N ALA A 130 11.04 -0.07 6.84
CA ALA A 130 9.61 -0.42 6.80
C ALA A 130 8.74 0.59 6.01
N MET A 131 9.18 1.85 5.89
CA MET A 131 8.46 2.85 5.10
C MET A 131 8.82 2.77 3.62
N TRP A 132 10.04 2.38 3.26
CA TRP A 132 10.44 2.14 1.87
C TRP A 132 9.81 0.87 1.30
N GLU A 133 9.61 -0.15 2.12
CA GLU A 133 8.93 -1.39 1.73
C GLU A 133 7.45 -1.16 1.37
N ARG A 134 6.81 -0.19 2.04
CA ARG A 134 5.45 0.27 1.72
C ARG A 134 5.35 1.08 0.42
N LEU A 135 6.47 1.55 -0.11
CA LEU A 135 6.56 2.35 -1.34
C LEU A 135 6.93 1.55 -2.58
N GLY A 136 7.04 0.22 -2.48
CA GLY A 136 7.48 -0.69 -3.54
C GLY A 136 6.57 -0.80 -4.77
N GLY A 137 5.97 0.30 -5.22
CA GLY A 137 5.45 0.49 -6.56
C GLY A 137 6.35 1.43 -7.36
N GLY A 138 7.27 0.86 -8.15
CA GLY A 138 7.74 1.49 -9.40
C GLY A 138 9.24 1.74 -9.58
N ASP A 139 10.00 2.12 -8.55
CA ASP A 139 11.45 2.42 -8.68
C ASP A 139 12.33 1.56 -7.78
N GLU A 140 13.57 1.34 -8.23
CA GLU A 140 14.57 0.48 -7.61
C GLU A 140 14.74 0.81 -6.10
N THR A 141 14.51 -0.18 -5.25
CA THR A 141 14.69 -0.01 -3.79
C THR A 141 16.18 0.18 -3.45
N PRO A 142 16.53 0.80 -2.31
CA PRO A 142 17.94 0.93 -1.90
C PRO A 142 18.70 -0.40 -1.81
N SER A 143 18.02 -1.48 -1.41
CA SER A 143 18.59 -2.83 -1.37
C SER A 143 18.76 -3.43 -2.77
N GLN A 144 17.83 -3.18 -3.70
CA GLN A 144 17.98 -3.55 -5.11
C GLN A 144 19.13 -2.76 -5.76
N GLY A 145 19.23 -1.45 -5.49
CA GLY A 145 20.32 -0.59 -5.96
C GLY A 145 21.69 -1.01 -5.42
N TYR A 146 21.75 -1.37 -4.13
CA TYR A 146 22.94 -1.99 -3.53
C TYR A 146 23.31 -3.29 -4.24
N ALA A 147 22.35 -4.20 -4.42
CA ALA A 147 22.58 -5.49 -5.07
C ALA A 147 23.06 -5.32 -6.52
N ARG A 148 22.40 -4.46 -7.30
CA ARG A 148 22.79 -4.15 -8.68
C ARG A 148 24.22 -3.60 -8.76
N LEU A 149 24.54 -2.59 -7.95
CA LEU A 149 25.88 -2.00 -7.94
C LEU A 149 26.95 -2.97 -7.44
N ARG A 150 26.63 -3.83 -6.47
CA ARG A 150 27.57 -4.81 -5.92
C ARG A 150 27.86 -5.94 -6.92
N ILE A 151 26.88 -6.39 -7.68
CA ILE A 151 27.08 -7.35 -8.78
C ILE A 151 28.06 -6.79 -9.82
N GLU A 152 27.92 -5.51 -10.20
CA GLU A 152 28.87 -4.84 -11.09
C GLU A 152 30.29 -4.76 -10.49
N MET A 153 30.41 -4.51 -9.18
CA MET A 153 31.72 -4.53 -8.50
C MET A 153 32.34 -5.94 -8.47
N ILE A 154 31.56 -6.97 -8.18
CA ILE A 154 32.00 -8.37 -8.18
C ILE A 154 32.55 -8.78 -9.56
N ALA A 155 31.89 -8.34 -10.64
CA ALA A 155 32.37 -8.57 -11.99
C ALA A 155 33.76 -7.94 -12.25
N ALA A 156 33.99 -6.74 -11.73
CA ALA A 156 35.30 -6.08 -11.81
C ALA A 156 36.37 -6.77 -10.96
N GLU A 157 36.04 -7.22 -9.74
CA GLU A 157 36.94 -7.97 -8.85
C GLU A 157 37.39 -9.29 -9.49
N ARG A 158 36.46 -10.06 -10.08
CA ARG A 158 36.77 -11.29 -10.81
C ARG A 158 37.73 -11.06 -11.97
N LYS A 159 37.57 -9.95 -12.70
CA LYS A 159 38.45 -9.60 -13.82
C LYS A 159 39.88 -9.35 -13.36
N GLU A 160 40.07 -8.70 -12.20
CA GLU A 160 41.42 -8.49 -11.65
C GLU A 160 42.03 -9.78 -11.10
N LEU A 161 41.23 -10.67 -10.48
CA LEU A 161 41.71 -11.99 -10.06
C LEU A 161 42.22 -12.82 -11.23
N ILE A 162 41.52 -12.81 -12.36
CA ILE A 162 41.97 -13.44 -13.60
C ILE A 162 43.30 -12.83 -14.08
N ARG A 163 43.44 -11.51 -14.04
CA ARG A 163 44.68 -10.82 -14.42
C ARG A 163 45.85 -11.22 -13.52
N LEU A 164 45.63 -11.28 -12.21
CA LEU A 164 46.65 -11.67 -11.23
C LEU A 164 47.07 -13.14 -11.39
N ARG A 165 46.12 -14.03 -11.72
CA ARG A 165 46.40 -15.42 -12.12
C ARG A 165 47.29 -15.48 -13.35
N ASP A 166 46.90 -14.78 -14.41
CA ASP A 166 47.58 -14.83 -15.71
C ASP A 166 48.99 -14.21 -15.65
N SER A 167 49.22 -13.29 -14.69
CA SER A 167 50.54 -12.74 -14.38
C SER A 167 51.43 -13.65 -13.53
N GLY A 168 50.93 -14.80 -13.05
CA GLY A 168 51.68 -15.77 -12.23
C GLY A 168 51.92 -15.34 -10.78
N HIS A 169 51.21 -14.32 -10.27
CA HIS A 169 51.46 -13.73 -8.95
C HIS A 169 50.68 -14.39 -7.79
N ILE A 170 49.81 -15.38 -8.06
CA ILE A 170 48.94 -16.00 -7.04
C ILE A 170 48.99 -17.53 -7.14
N HIS A 171 49.15 -18.19 -5.99
CA HIS A 171 49.00 -19.65 -5.88
C HIS A 171 47.53 -20.08 -6.05
N ASP A 172 47.31 -21.18 -6.76
CA ASP A 172 45.99 -21.66 -7.16
C ASP A 172 45.04 -21.98 -5.98
N ASP A 173 45.57 -22.38 -4.83
CA ASP A 173 44.80 -22.64 -3.61
C ASP A 173 44.27 -21.35 -2.96
N VAL A 174 45.06 -20.27 -2.99
CA VAL A 174 44.64 -18.93 -2.55
C VAL A 174 43.57 -18.39 -3.49
N MET A 175 43.76 -18.54 -4.80
CA MET A 175 42.79 -18.14 -5.82
C MET A 175 41.43 -18.81 -5.60
N ARG A 176 41.41 -20.14 -5.40
CA ARG A 176 40.18 -20.90 -5.16
C ARG A 176 39.41 -20.42 -3.94
N LYS A 177 40.09 -20.07 -2.85
CA LYS A 177 39.46 -19.55 -1.63
C LYS A 177 38.82 -18.19 -1.86
N VAL A 178 39.50 -17.30 -2.58
CA VAL A 178 39.00 -15.95 -2.86
C VAL A 178 37.80 -16.01 -3.81
N ILE A 179 37.87 -16.81 -4.87
CA ILE A 179 36.74 -17.02 -5.79
C ILE A 179 35.55 -17.60 -5.04
N ALA A 180 35.74 -18.63 -4.21
CA ALA A 180 34.64 -19.24 -3.45
C ALA A 180 33.95 -18.24 -2.51
N ALA A 181 34.69 -17.31 -1.90
CA ALA A 181 34.11 -16.27 -1.06
C ALA A 181 33.24 -15.28 -1.88
N ILE A 182 33.73 -14.87 -3.05
CA ILE A 182 33.00 -13.98 -3.97
C ILE A 182 31.75 -14.68 -4.54
N ASP A 183 31.85 -15.98 -4.87
CA ASP A 183 30.73 -16.76 -5.41
C ASP A 183 29.59 -16.91 -4.39
N ILE A 184 29.93 -17.04 -3.09
CA ILE A 184 28.94 -17.06 -2.01
C ILE A 184 28.22 -15.71 -1.94
N GLU A 185 28.95 -14.60 -2.02
CA GLU A 185 28.37 -13.26 -1.99
C GLU A 185 27.46 -13.01 -3.20
N GLU A 186 27.90 -13.37 -4.42
CA GLU A 186 27.12 -13.28 -5.65
C GLU A 186 25.82 -14.09 -5.56
N THR A 187 25.88 -15.32 -5.04
CA THR A 187 24.71 -16.19 -4.87
C THR A 187 23.68 -15.59 -3.90
N VAL A 188 24.14 -14.95 -2.82
CA VAL A 188 23.26 -14.29 -1.84
C VAL A 188 22.55 -13.08 -2.46
N LEU A 189 23.25 -12.29 -3.29
CA LEU A 189 22.70 -11.12 -3.96
C LEU A 189 21.69 -11.49 -5.06
N ASP A 190 21.96 -12.57 -5.81
CA ASP A 190 21.07 -13.08 -6.88
C ASP A 190 19.75 -13.64 -6.32
N LEU A 191 19.81 -14.34 -5.19
CA LEU A 191 18.60 -14.79 -4.47
C LEU A 191 17.74 -13.60 -4.02
N GLY A 192 18.35 -12.51 -3.55
CA GLY A 192 17.61 -11.29 -3.18
C GLY A 192 16.89 -10.64 -4.36
N GLN A 193 17.51 -10.60 -5.54
CA GLN A 193 16.91 -10.01 -6.74
C GLN A 193 15.84 -10.90 -7.39
N THR A 194 16.04 -12.21 -7.45
CA THR A 194 15.07 -13.14 -8.06
C THR A 194 13.77 -13.25 -7.26
N TRP A 195 13.84 -13.15 -5.93
CA TRP A 195 12.65 -13.09 -5.06
C TRP A 195 11.94 -11.73 -5.16
N SER A 196 12.70 -10.65 -5.30
CA SER A 196 12.14 -9.29 -5.45
C SER A 196 11.55 -9.04 -6.86
N GLY A 197 12.16 -9.60 -7.91
CA GLY A 197 11.69 -9.51 -9.29
C GLY A 197 10.42 -10.32 -9.58
N LYS A 198 10.14 -11.39 -8.82
CA LYS A 198 8.84 -12.08 -8.91
C LYS A 198 7.70 -11.35 -8.18
N ALA A 199 8.00 -10.39 -7.32
CA ALA A 199 7.00 -9.53 -6.69
C ALA A 199 6.57 -8.36 -7.59
N THR A 200 7.28 -8.10 -8.70
CA THR A 200 6.96 -7.00 -9.63
C THR A 200 6.09 -7.43 -10.83
N GLU A 201 5.85 -8.74 -11.01
CA GLU A 201 4.99 -9.28 -12.08
C GLU A 201 3.60 -9.74 -11.57
N SER A 202 3.25 -9.45 -10.31
CA SER A 202 1.83 -9.44 -9.88
C SER A 202 1.23 -8.07 -10.19
N GLU A 203 0.94 -7.86 -11.46
CA GLU A 203 0.25 -6.71 -12.03
C GLU A 203 -1.06 -6.37 -11.29
N PHE A 204 -1.16 -5.11 -10.86
CA PHE A 204 -2.36 -4.26 -10.86
C PHE A 204 -3.67 -4.80 -10.25
N ILE A 205 -3.98 -4.40 -9.00
CA ILE A 205 -5.36 -3.98 -8.64
C ILE A 205 -5.30 -2.72 -7.77
N SER A 206 -5.44 -1.57 -8.44
CA SER A 206 -5.69 -0.26 -7.84
C SER A 206 -7.19 -0.03 -7.63
N ALA A 207 -7.59 0.27 -6.40
CA ALA A 207 -8.58 1.28 -5.98
C ALA A 207 -9.99 1.39 -6.66
N GLU A 208 -10.45 0.42 -7.46
CA GLU A 208 -11.84 0.37 -7.97
C GLU A 208 -12.63 -0.89 -7.55
N ALA A 209 -12.18 -1.64 -6.53
CA ALA A 209 -12.88 -2.85 -6.07
C ALA A 209 -13.95 -2.62 -4.98
N HIS A 210 -14.50 -1.41 -4.86
CA HIS A 210 -15.79 -1.23 -4.16
C HIS A 210 -17.01 -1.56 -5.04
N SER A 211 -16.82 -2.07 -6.26
CA SER A 211 -17.93 -2.53 -7.09
C SER A 211 -17.72 -3.97 -7.56
N GLY A 212 -18.26 -4.94 -6.83
CA GLY A 212 -18.57 -6.23 -7.46
C GLY A 212 -18.85 -7.42 -6.54
N CYS A 213 -18.26 -7.47 -5.35
CA CYS A 213 -18.43 -8.63 -4.48
C CYS A 213 -19.70 -8.52 -3.64
N GLU A 214 -20.73 -9.27 -4.03
CA GLU A 214 -21.98 -9.43 -3.27
C GLU A 214 -21.68 -9.82 -1.81
N HIS A 215 -20.69 -10.70 -1.59
CA HIS A 215 -20.29 -11.18 -0.28
C HIS A 215 -19.84 -10.06 0.68
N MET A 216 -19.16 -9.01 0.19
CA MET A 216 -18.73 -7.89 1.02
C MET A 216 -19.87 -6.90 1.28
N GLN A 217 -20.85 -6.81 0.36
CA GLN A 217 -22.01 -5.93 0.50
C GLN A 217 -23.07 -6.47 1.47
N GLU A 218 -23.21 -7.80 1.57
CA GLU A 218 -24.14 -8.44 2.50
C GLU A 218 -23.74 -8.28 3.98
N LEU A 219 -22.47 -7.99 4.24
CA LEU A 219 -21.89 -7.89 5.59
C LEU A 219 -22.05 -6.48 6.16
N SER A 220 -23.20 -6.25 6.77
CA SER A 220 -23.58 -4.94 7.30
C SER A 220 -22.96 -4.58 8.67
N GLN A 221 -22.39 -5.55 9.40
CA GLN A 221 -21.83 -5.33 10.73
C GLN A 221 -20.55 -6.14 10.93
N THR A 222 -19.56 -5.53 11.57
CA THR A 222 -18.35 -6.22 12.01
C THR A 222 -18.67 -7.11 13.21
N PRO A 223 -18.50 -8.44 13.10
CA PRO A 223 -18.74 -9.33 14.23
C PRO A 223 -17.73 -9.08 15.36
N SER A 224 -18.13 -9.33 16.59
CA SER A 224 -17.20 -9.33 17.71
C SER A 224 -16.17 -10.46 17.53
N PRO A 225 -14.87 -10.20 17.70
CA PRO A 225 -13.85 -11.25 17.60
C PRO A 225 -14.06 -12.29 18.70
N ARG A 226 -14.09 -13.57 18.32
CA ARG A 226 -14.19 -14.70 19.26
C ARG A 226 -12.97 -14.78 20.17
N THR A 227 -11.79 -14.48 19.62
CA THR A 227 -10.52 -14.41 20.32
C THR A 227 -9.86 -13.04 20.10
N PRO A 228 -10.24 -12.01 20.86
CA PRO A 228 -9.67 -10.66 20.70
C PRO A 228 -8.15 -10.58 20.94
N GLN A 229 -7.59 -11.62 21.55
CA GLN A 229 -6.20 -11.72 22.02
C GLN A 229 -5.27 -12.23 20.93
N GLY A 230 -5.81 -12.82 19.84
CA GLY A 230 -4.99 -13.42 18.81
C GLY A 230 -5.71 -14.49 18.00
N CYS A 231 -4.94 -15.18 17.17
CA CYS A 231 -5.43 -16.30 16.40
C CYS A 231 -5.80 -17.48 17.33
N GLU A 232 -7.02 -17.99 17.18
CA GLU A 232 -7.62 -19.04 18.04
C GLU A 232 -6.73 -20.29 18.09
N GLU A 233 -6.36 -20.82 16.92
CA GLU A 233 -5.55 -22.03 16.80
C GLU A 233 -4.08 -21.78 17.18
N CYS A 234 -3.51 -20.61 16.84
CA CYS A 234 -2.14 -20.32 17.26
C CYS A 234 -2.01 -20.24 18.78
N LEU A 235 -3.04 -19.76 19.48
CA LEU A 235 -3.07 -19.73 20.94
C LEU A 235 -3.18 -21.15 21.53
N GLU A 236 -3.92 -22.05 20.90
CA GLU A 236 -4.03 -23.46 21.33
C GLU A 236 -2.76 -24.26 21.04
N GLU A 237 -2.16 -24.05 19.87
CA GLU A 237 -0.97 -24.79 19.40
C GLU A 237 0.35 -24.19 19.87
N GLY A 238 0.33 -22.97 20.44
CA GLY A 238 1.52 -22.26 20.89
C GLY A 238 2.37 -21.68 19.74
N LEU A 239 1.74 -21.39 18.60
CA LEU A 239 2.39 -20.81 17.42
C LEU A 239 2.40 -19.27 17.46
N ARG A 240 3.33 -18.67 16.72
CA ARG A 240 3.38 -17.21 16.51
C ARG A 240 2.77 -16.85 15.17
N TRP A 241 2.16 -15.67 15.10
CA TRP A 241 1.58 -15.09 13.88
C TRP A 241 2.26 -13.77 13.52
N VAL A 242 2.09 -13.37 12.25
CA VAL A 242 2.57 -12.09 11.71
C VAL A 242 1.45 -11.06 11.78
N HIS A 243 0.34 -11.31 11.09
CA HIS A 243 -0.86 -10.47 11.09
C HIS A 243 -2.13 -11.28 11.33
N LEU A 244 -3.15 -10.61 11.87
CA LEU A 244 -4.44 -11.21 12.19
C LEU A 244 -5.53 -10.78 11.21
N ARG A 245 -6.44 -11.73 10.95
CA ARG A 245 -7.59 -11.57 10.06
C ARG A 245 -8.85 -11.95 10.81
N LEU A 246 -9.86 -11.09 10.77
CA LEU A 246 -11.17 -11.33 11.35
C LEU A 246 -12.12 -11.82 10.26
N CYS A 247 -12.69 -13.01 10.43
CA CYS A 247 -13.78 -13.49 9.60
C CYS A 247 -15.03 -12.65 9.84
N MET A 248 -15.56 -12.05 8.77
CA MET A 248 -16.69 -11.14 8.85
C MET A 248 -18.04 -11.87 8.98
N THR A 249 -18.10 -13.18 8.72
CA THR A 249 -19.32 -13.99 8.91
C THR A 249 -19.48 -14.46 10.36
N CYS A 250 -18.42 -15.00 10.96
CA CYS A 250 -18.51 -15.73 12.23
C CYS A 250 -17.60 -15.20 13.36
N GLY A 251 -16.86 -14.11 13.12
CA GLY A 251 -16.00 -13.47 14.12
C GLY A 251 -14.75 -14.27 14.50
N HIS A 252 -14.39 -15.31 13.75
CA HIS A 252 -13.14 -16.05 13.95
C HIS A 252 -11.94 -15.14 13.71
N VAL A 253 -10.89 -15.26 14.54
CA VAL A 253 -9.63 -14.56 14.31
C VAL A 253 -8.58 -15.60 13.89
N GLY A 254 -8.11 -15.49 12.65
CA GLY A 254 -7.10 -16.36 12.07
C GLY A 254 -5.82 -15.61 11.75
N CYS A 255 -4.68 -16.31 11.70
CA CYS A 255 -3.42 -15.72 11.25
C CYS A 255 -3.33 -15.71 9.71
N CYS A 256 -2.68 -14.69 9.15
CA CYS A 256 -2.53 -14.52 7.69
C CYS A 256 -1.69 -15.63 7.03
N ASP A 257 -1.69 -15.69 5.71
CA ASP A 257 -0.93 -16.71 4.95
C ASP A 257 0.59 -16.64 5.09
N SER A 258 1.12 -15.48 5.48
CA SER A 258 2.54 -15.31 5.84
C SER A 258 2.87 -15.86 7.23
N SER A 259 1.87 -16.24 8.03
CA SER A 259 2.06 -16.92 9.32
C SER A 259 2.17 -18.42 9.10
N VAL A 260 2.94 -19.11 9.96
CA VAL A 260 3.18 -20.56 9.83
C VAL A 260 1.88 -21.37 9.77
N GLY A 261 0.87 -20.97 10.55
CA GLY A 261 -0.41 -21.68 10.65
C GLY A 261 -1.41 -21.43 9.51
N LYS A 262 -1.33 -20.28 8.82
CA LYS A 262 -2.26 -19.89 7.72
C LYS A 262 -3.73 -20.08 8.07
N HIS A 263 -4.10 -19.82 9.32
CA HIS A 263 -5.39 -20.22 9.88
C HIS A 263 -6.56 -19.46 9.27
N ALA A 264 -6.37 -18.21 8.81
CA ALA A 264 -7.42 -17.48 8.11
C ALA A 264 -7.87 -18.17 6.81
N SER A 265 -6.92 -18.73 6.03
CA SER A 265 -7.22 -19.44 4.78
C SER A 265 -7.68 -20.88 5.03
N SER A 266 -7.11 -21.55 6.04
CA SER A 266 -7.59 -22.86 6.48
C SER A 266 -9.05 -22.80 6.95
N HIS A 267 -9.40 -21.74 7.68
CA HIS A 267 -10.76 -21.45 8.10
C HIS A 267 -11.69 -21.29 6.90
N PHE A 268 -11.34 -20.44 5.94
CA PHE A 268 -12.12 -20.27 4.70
C PHE A 268 -12.33 -21.59 3.95
N HIS A 269 -11.29 -22.41 3.78
CA HIS A 269 -11.43 -23.70 3.10
C HIS A 269 -12.41 -24.65 3.81
N GLN A 270 -12.54 -24.55 5.13
CA GLN A 270 -13.43 -25.39 5.93
C GLN A 270 -14.87 -24.84 6.01
N THR A 271 -15.03 -23.53 6.20
CA THR A 271 -16.35 -22.89 6.44
C THR A 271 -16.97 -22.29 5.20
N GLN A 272 -16.14 -21.99 4.19
CA GLN A 272 -16.49 -21.21 3.00
C GLN A 272 -16.99 -19.80 3.34
N ASP A 273 -16.57 -19.25 4.50
CA ASP A 273 -16.84 -17.86 4.87
C ASP A 273 -15.99 -16.91 4.02
N PRO A 274 -16.59 -16.17 3.08
CA PRO A 274 -15.86 -15.62 1.95
C PRO A 274 -15.08 -14.36 2.29
N VAL A 275 -15.43 -13.62 3.35
CA VAL A 275 -14.87 -12.29 3.62
C VAL A 275 -14.14 -12.23 4.95
N ILE A 276 -12.93 -11.67 4.90
CA ILE A 276 -12.12 -11.34 6.06
C ILE A 276 -11.81 -9.84 6.09
N ARG A 277 -11.57 -9.31 7.28
CA ARG A 277 -11.05 -7.96 7.51
C ARG A 277 -9.70 -8.02 8.22
N SER A 278 -8.84 -7.02 8.02
CA SER A 278 -7.68 -6.83 8.90
C SER A 278 -8.11 -6.73 10.36
N PHE A 279 -7.43 -7.46 11.24
CA PHE A 279 -7.58 -7.32 12.69
C PHE A 279 -6.37 -6.61 13.31
N GLU A 280 -5.65 -5.81 12.51
CA GLU A 280 -4.55 -4.97 12.96
C GLU A 280 -5.04 -3.59 13.42
N PRO A 281 -4.43 -2.98 14.45
CA PRO A 281 -4.82 -1.67 14.92
C PRO A 281 -4.70 -0.59 13.83
N GLY A 282 -5.81 0.04 13.48
CA GLY A 282 -5.86 1.14 12.51
C GLY A 282 -6.00 0.71 11.05
N GLU A 283 -6.10 -0.58 10.78
CA GLU A 283 -6.41 -1.11 9.45
C GLU A 283 -7.88 -1.51 9.36
N THR A 284 -8.51 -1.25 8.22
CA THR A 284 -9.94 -1.54 8.00
C THR A 284 -10.22 -2.17 6.64
N TRP A 285 -9.16 -2.56 5.90
CA TRP A 285 -9.32 -3.20 4.60
C TRP A 285 -9.92 -4.60 4.76
N GLU A 286 -10.64 -5.03 3.75
CA GLU A 286 -11.35 -6.31 3.67
C GLU A 286 -10.92 -7.09 2.43
N TRP A 287 -11.04 -8.41 2.47
CA TRP A 287 -10.68 -9.29 1.36
C TRP A 287 -11.72 -10.39 1.18
N CYS A 288 -12.16 -10.61 -0.05
CA CYS A 288 -13.00 -11.74 -0.42
C CYS A 288 -12.17 -12.87 -1.02
N TYR A 289 -12.20 -14.07 -0.44
CA TYR A 289 -11.51 -15.25 -0.96
C TYR A 289 -12.16 -15.86 -2.20
N LEU A 290 -13.47 -15.68 -2.41
CA LEU A 290 -14.17 -16.23 -3.58
C LEU A 290 -13.94 -15.39 -4.84
N ASP A 291 -14.02 -14.07 -4.68
CA ASP A 291 -13.89 -13.13 -5.79
C ASP A 291 -12.47 -12.57 -5.92
N GLU A 292 -11.58 -12.90 -4.98
CA GLU A 292 -10.19 -12.43 -4.89
C GLU A 292 -10.06 -10.91 -5.00
N VAL A 293 -10.98 -10.19 -4.34
CA VAL A 293 -11.03 -8.71 -4.36
C VAL A 293 -10.72 -8.10 -2.99
N LEU A 294 -10.03 -6.95 -3.04
CA LEU A 294 -9.73 -6.10 -1.89
C LEU A 294 -10.76 -4.97 -1.77
N GLY A 295 -11.30 -4.77 -0.57
CA GLY A 295 -12.21 -3.67 -0.19
C GLY A 295 -11.63 -2.78 0.90
#